data_AF-A0A8C5W068-F1
#
_entry.id   AF-A0A8C5W068-F1
#
_cell.length_a   1.000
_cell.length_b   1.000
_cell.length_c   1.000
_cell.angle_alpha   90.00
_cell.angle_beta   90.00
_cell.angle_gamma   90.00
#
_symmetry.space_group_name_H-M   'P 1'
#
loop_
_entity.id
_entity.type
_entity.pdbx_description
1 polymer ?
#
loop_
_entity_poly.entity_id
_entity_poly.type
_entity_poly.pdbx_seq_one_letter_code
_entity_poly.pdbx_strand_id
1 'polypeptide(L)'
;MTVLDQTKTLAESALQMLYAAKEGGGNPKAQHTHDAITEAAQLMKEAVDDIMVTLNEAASEVGLVGGMVDAIAEAMSKLDEGTPPEPKGTFVDYQTTVVKYSKAIAVTAQEMMTKSVTNPEELGGLASQMTSDYGHLALQGQMAAATAEPEEVSRHLLLF
;
A
#
# COMPACT_ATOMS: atom_id res chain seq x y z
N MET A 1 -12.83 -8.81 -17.16
CA MET A 1 -12.53 -7.47 -17.72
C MET A 1 -11.03 -7.30 -17.60
N THR A 2 -10.33 -7.32 -18.73
CA THR A 2 -9.03 -8.04 -18.85
C THR A 2 -7.81 -7.13 -18.89
N VAL A 3 -7.57 -6.24 -17.91
CA VAL A 3 -6.51 -5.21 -17.95
C VAL A 3 -6.76 -4.09 -18.96
N LEU A 4 -7.22 -4.37 -20.18
CA LEU A 4 -7.53 -3.35 -21.19
C LEU A 4 -8.61 -2.37 -20.71
N ASP A 5 -9.68 -2.89 -20.11
CA ASP A 5 -10.78 -2.08 -19.59
C ASP A 5 -10.30 -1.18 -18.44
N GLN A 6 -9.51 -1.73 -17.51
CA GLN A 6 -8.92 -0.97 -16.40
C GLN A 6 -7.92 0.09 -16.88
N THR A 7 -7.12 -0.24 -17.90
CA THR A 7 -6.20 0.71 -18.53
C THR A 7 -6.96 1.87 -19.18
N LYS A 8 -8.10 1.58 -19.81
CA LYS A 8 -8.99 2.62 -20.33
C LYS A 8 -9.54 3.49 -19.20
N THR A 9 -10.04 2.89 -18.10
CA THR A 9 -10.51 3.64 -16.92
C THR A 9 -9.41 4.53 -16.34
N LEU A 10 -8.18 4.04 -16.23
CA LEU A 10 -7.01 4.81 -15.77
C LEU A 10 -6.68 5.98 -16.73
N ALA A 11 -6.78 5.75 -18.04
CA ALA A 11 -6.57 6.82 -19.02
C ALA A 11 -7.66 7.90 -18.95
N GLU A 12 -8.92 7.50 -18.74
CA GLU A 12 -10.06 8.42 -18.58
C GLU A 12 -9.94 9.24 -17.29
N SER A 13 -9.56 8.62 -16.17
CA SER A 13 -9.32 9.34 -14.90
C SER A 13 -8.12 10.28 -15.00
N ALA A 14 -7.07 9.89 -15.73
CA ALA A 14 -5.93 10.77 -16.01
C ALA A 14 -6.29 11.98 -16.87
N LEU A 15 -7.14 11.79 -17.88
CA LEU A 15 -7.64 12.88 -18.69
C LEU A 15 -8.50 13.84 -17.86
N GLN A 16 -9.36 13.32 -16.98
CA GLN A 16 -10.19 14.13 -16.09
C GLN A 16 -9.32 14.97 -15.12
N MET A 17 -8.28 14.37 -14.56
CA MET A 17 -7.32 15.08 -13.70
C MET A 17 -6.58 16.20 -14.46
N LEU A 18 -6.18 15.95 -15.71
CA LEU A 18 -5.58 16.98 -16.57
C LEU A 18 -6.52 18.17 -16.81
N TYR A 19 -7.80 17.92 -17.06
CA TYR A 19 -8.79 18.98 -17.25
C TYR A 19 -9.05 19.76 -15.96
N ALA A 20 -9.24 19.07 -14.83
CA ALA A 20 -9.43 19.73 -13.53
C ALA A 20 -8.22 20.58 -13.14
N ALA A 21 -7.01 20.07 -13.36
CA ALA A 21 -5.77 20.81 -13.12
C ALA A 21 -5.62 22.02 -14.03
N LYS A 22 -5.98 21.88 -15.33
CA LYS A 22 -5.99 22.99 -16.29
C LYS A 22 -6.94 24.11 -15.87
N GLU A 23 -8.13 23.76 -15.40
CA GLU A 23 -9.11 24.74 -14.92
C GLU A 23 -8.64 25.46 -13.66
N GLY A 24 -8.01 24.75 -12.72
CA GLY A 24 -7.44 25.37 -11.53
C GLY A 24 -6.21 26.24 -11.82
N GLY A 25 -5.42 25.89 -12.84
CA GLY A 25 -4.26 26.67 -13.31
C GLY A 25 -3.19 26.92 -12.23
N GLY A 26 -3.20 26.15 -11.13
CA GLY A 26 -2.36 26.37 -9.96
C GLY A 26 -2.68 27.65 -9.17
N ASN A 27 -3.84 28.28 -9.40
CA ASN A 27 -4.24 29.51 -8.71
C ASN A 27 -4.95 29.19 -7.38
N PRO A 28 -4.38 29.50 -6.20
CA PRO A 28 -5.00 29.19 -4.90
C PRO A 28 -6.33 29.91 -4.65
N LYS A 29 -6.65 30.93 -5.45
CA LYS A 29 -7.91 31.68 -5.38
C LYS A 29 -9.03 31.04 -6.20
N ALA A 30 -8.75 30.06 -7.04
CA ALA A 30 -9.73 29.36 -7.87
C ALA A 30 -10.48 28.27 -7.07
N GLN A 31 -11.06 28.62 -5.92
CA GLN A 31 -11.65 27.66 -4.97
C GLN A 31 -12.74 26.78 -5.60
N HIS A 32 -13.46 27.30 -6.61
CA HIS A 32 -14.48 26.55 -7.34
C HIS A 32 -13.95 25.29 -8.06
N THR A 33 -12.64 25.18 -8.31
CA THR A 33 -12.04 24.00 -8.98
C THR A 33 -11.44 23.00 -7.99
N HIS A 34 -11.34 23.33 -6.71
CA HIS A 34 -10.63 22.50 -5.73
C HIS A 34 -11.32 21.14 -5.53
N ASP A 35 -12.65 21.13 -5.45
CA ASP A 35 -13.43 19.91 -5.27
C ASP A 35 -13.28 18.99 -6.49
N ALA A 36 -13.36 19.55 -7.71
CA ALA A 36 -13.18 18.79 -8.96
C ALA A 36 -11.76 18.19 -9.09
N ILE A 37 -10.73 18.92 -8.67
CA ILE A 37 -9.34 18.41 -8.64
C ILE A 37 -9.22 17.28 -7.62
N THR A 38 -9.81 17.44 -6.44
CA THR A 38 -9.76 16.44 -5.37
C THR A 38 -10.47 15.15 -5.81
N GLU A 39 -11.64 15.27 -6.41
CA GLU A 39 -12.40 14.15 -6.95
C GLU A 39 -11.64 13.44 -8.07
N ALA A 40 -11.08 14.18 -9.04
CA ALA A 40 -10.32 13.59 -10.13
C ALA A 40 -9.04 12.86 -9.63
N ALA A 41 -8.38 13.41 -8.61
CA ALA A 41 -7.24 12.76 -7.96
C ALA A 41 -7.65 11.45 -7.26
N GLN A 42 -8.80 11.45 -6.59
CA GLN A 42 -9.32 10.27 -5.91
C GLN A 42 -9.71 9.18 -6.91
N LEU A 43 -10.41 9.53 -7.99
CA LEU A 43 -10.76 8.60 -9.07
C LEU A 43 -9.52 8.00 -9.76
N MET A 44 -8.49 8.81 -9.97
CA MET A 44 -7.22 8.33 -10.52
C MET A 44 -6.56 7.34 -9.56
N LYS A 45 -6.54 7.64 -8.26
CA LYS A 45 -5.97 6.75 -7.25
C LYS A 45 -6.70 5.40 -7.24
N GLU A 46 -8.04 5.40 -7.24
CA GLU A 46 -8.84 4.17 -7.28
C GLU A 46 -8.54 3.34 -8.54
N ALA A 47 -8.43 3.98 -9.71
CA ALA A 47 -8.08 3.28 -10.95
C ALA A 47 -6.65 2.67 -10.92
N VAL A 48 -5.71 3.34 -10.23
CA VAL A 48 -4.36 2.80 -10.01
C VAL A 48 -4.38 1.61 -9.06
N ASP A 49 -5.12 1.70 -7.95
CA ASP A 49 -5.24 0.61 -6.98
C ASP A 49 -5.87 -0.63 -7.64
N ASP A 50 -6.93 -0.46 -8.44
CA ASP A 50 -7.61 -1.54 -9.16
C ASP A 50 -6.69 -2.26 -10.16
N ILE A 51 -5.93 -1.52 -10.99
CA ILE A 51 -5.05 -2.13 -11.98
C ILE A 51 -3.84 -2.82 -11.31
N MET A 52 -3.34 -2.27 -10.20
CA MET A 52 -2.27 -2.91 -9.41
C MET A 52 -2.72 -4.27 -8.88
N VAL A 53 -3.94 -4.36 -8.34
CA VAL A 53 -4.48 -5.65 -7.85
C VAL A 53 -4.51 -6.68 -8.97
N THR A 54 -5.08 -6.34 -10.12
CA THR A 54 -5.18 -7.28 -11.26
C THR A 54 -3.82 -7.69 -11.81
N LEU A 55 -2.85 -6.77 -11.90
CA LEU A 55 -1.49 -7.11 -12.34
C LEU A 55 -0.76 -8.00 -11.34
N ASN A 56 -0.93 -7.79 -10.04
CA ASN A 56 -0.33 -8.62 -9.00
C ASN A 56 -0.93 -10.04 -8.98
N GLU A 57 -2.24 -10.17 -9.19
CA GLU A 57 -2.91 -11.46 -9.33
C GLU A 57 -2.37 -12.22 -10.54
N ALA A 58 -2.29 -11.58 -11.70
CA ALA A 58 -1.74 -12.18 -12.92
C ALA A 58 -0.26 -12.56 -12.78
N ALA A 59 0.55 -11.74 -12.11
CA ALA A 59 1.96 -12.07 -11.82
C ALA A 59 2.09 -13.26 -10.87
N SER A 60 1.21 -13.33 -9.86
CA SER A 60 1.19 -14.42 -8.88
C SER A 60 0.81 -15.76 -9.52
N GLU A 61 -0.13 -15.78 -10.47
CA GLU A 61 -0.52 -17.00 -11.21
C GLU A 61 0.64 -17.61 -12.02
N VAL A 62 1.57 -16.79 -12.50
CA VAL A 62 2.74 -17.24 -13.27
C VAL A 62 3.97 -17.47 -12.37
N GLY A 63 3.82 -17.25 -11.05
CA GLY A 63 4.90 -17.42 -10.08
C GLY A 63 5.98 -16.34 -10.16
N LEU A 64 5.66 -15.16 -10.70
CA LEU A 64 6.57 -14.01 -10.75
C LEU A 64 6.63 -13.32 -9.38
N VAL A 65 7.42 -13.89 -8.47
CA VAL A 65 7.68 -13.35 -7.12
C VAL A 65 8.68 -12.18 -7.08
N GLY A 66 9.31 -11.82 -8.19
CA GLY A 66 10.33 -10.76 -8.25
C GLY A 66 9.83 -9.41 -7.73
N GLY A 67 8.68 -8.94 -8.23
CA GLY A 67 8.11 -7.66 -7.80
C GLY A 67 7.66 -7.65 -6.32
N MET A 68 7.39 -8.82 -5.75
CA MET A 68 6.97 -8.96 -4.36
C MET A 68 8.15 -8.76 -3.41
N VAL A 69 9.31 -9.31 -3.78
CA VAL A 69 10.58 -9.09 -3.06
C VAL A 69 10.99 -7.63 -3.15
N ASP A 70 10.86 -7.02 -4.33
CA ASP A 70 11.14 -5.59 -4.52
C ASP A 70 10.22 -4.71 -3.65
N ALA A 71 8.93 -5.04 -3.55
CA ALA A 71 7.98 -4.33 -2.69
C ALA A 71 8.32 -4.45 -1.19
N ILE A 72 8.78 -5.62 -0.73
CA ILE A 72 9.27 -5.81 0.65
C ILE A 72 10.53 -4.97 0.87
N ALA A 73 11.48 -4.97 -0.08
CA ALA A 73 12.69 -4.17 0.01
C ALA A 73 12.39 -2.66 0.07
N GLU A 74 11.42 -2.19 -0.73
CA GLU A 74 10.94 -0.82 -0.69
C GLU A 74 10.29 -0.48 0.65
N ALA A 75 9.44 -1.36 1.19
CA ALA A 75 8.81 -1.18 2.50
C ALA A 75 9.84 -1.13 3.64
N MET A 76 10.91 -1.95 3.58
CA MET A 76 12.03 -1.88 4.52
C MET A 76 12.79 -0.55 4.41
N SER A 77 13.10 -0.10 3.19
CA SER A 77 13.79 1.18 2.99
C SER A 77 13.01 2.36 3.58
N LYS A 78 11.68 2.34 3.49
CA LYS A 78 10.80 3.39 4.04
C LYS A 78 10.77 3.41 5.57
N LEU A 79 11.06 2.30 6.24
CA LEU A 79 11.18 2.26 7.71
C LEU A 79 12.43 3.03 8.19
N ASP A 80 13.51 3.00 7.39
CA ASP A 80 14.76 3.71 7.68
C ASP A 80 14.69 5.22 7.33
N GLU A 81 13.78 5.61 6.43
CA GLU A 81 13.57 7.01 6.06
C GLU A 81 12.89 7.78 7.21
N GLY A 82 13.71 8.56 7.93
CA GLY A 82 13.38 9.20 9.21
C GLY A 82 12.37 10.35 9.21
N THR A 83 11.43 10.41 8.27
CA THR A 83 10.30 11.34 8.38
C THR A 83 9.00 10.67 7.93
N PRO A 84 8.25 10.06 8.87
CA PRO A 84 6.94 9.51 8.59
C PRO A 84 5.95 10.59 8.10
N PRO A 85 4.90 10.19 7.37
CA PRO A 85 3.73 11.03 7.14
C PRO A 85 3.18 11.59 8.46
N GLU A 86 2.55 12.76 8.41
CA GLU A 86 1.98 13.38 9.61
C GLU A 86 0.93 12.44 10.26
N PRO A 87 1.12 12.06 11.54
CA PRO A 87 0.21 11.17 12.23
C PRO A 87 -1.14 11.83 12.48
N LYS A 88 -2.20 11.13 12.07
CA LYS A 88 -3.61 11.51 12.29
C LYS A 88 -4.25 10.76 13.46
N GLY A 89 -3.60 9.71 13.95
CA GLY A 89 -4.05 8.84 15.03
C GLY A 89 -3.09 8.84 16.22
N THR A 90 -3.43 8.04 17.23
CA THR A 90 -2.59 7.88 18.42
C THR A 90 -1.64 6.70 18.29
N PHE A 91 -0.60 6.68 19.13
CA PHE A 91 0.30 5.54 19.26
C PHE A 91 -0.45 4.20 19.42
N VAL A 92 -1.50 4.16 20.24
CA VAL A 92 -2.28 2.95 20.52
C VAL A 92 -3.03 2.46 19.29
N ASP A 93 -3.55 3.37 18.47
CA ASP A 93 -4.24 3.01 17.22
C ASP A 93 -3.27 2.34 16.23
N TYR A 94 -2.10 2.95 16.07
CA TYR A 94 -1.04 2.43 15.20
C TYR A 94 -0.47 1.11 15.75
N GLN A 95 -0.20 1.02 17.05
CA GLN A 95 0.27 -0.19 17.70
C GLN A 95 -0.73 -1.35 17.60
N THR A 96 -2.03 -1.08 17.74
CA THR A 96 -3.09 -2.09 17.53
C THR A 96 -3.05 -2.62 16.10
N THR A 97 -2.83 -1.73 15.14
CA THR A 97 -2.78 -2.07 13.71
C THR A 97 -1.50 -2.84 13.37
N VAL A 98 -0.35 -2.47 13.93
CA VAL A 98 0.91 -3.22 13.85
C VAL A 98 0.70 -4.66 14.34
N VAL A 99 0.14 -4.85 15.54
CA VAL A 99 -0.12 -6.19 16.10
C VAL A 99 -1.07 -7.00 15.20
N LYS A 100 -2.09 -6.36 14.60
CA LYS A 100 -3.01 -7.02 13.67
C LYS A 100 -2.26 -7.57 12.45
N TYR A 101 -1.44 -6.75 11.78
CA TYR A 101 -0.72 -7.19 10.58
C TYR A 101 0.40 -8.17 10.89
N SER A 102 1.12 -8.04 12.01
CA SER A 102 2.11 -9.05 12.44
C SER A 102 1.47 -10.43 12.64
N LYS A 103 0.26 -10.47 13.22
CA LYS A 103 -0.49 -11.73 13.38
C LYS A 103 -0.95 -12.31 12.04
N ALA A 104 -1.44 -11.46 11.13
CA ALA A 104 -1.84 -11.89 9.80
C ALA A 104 -0.67 -12.55 9.05
N ILE A 105 0.51 -11.90 9.04
CA ILE A 105 1.74 -12.43 8.45
C ILE A 105 2.13 -13.78 9.06
N ALA A 106 2.09 -13.91 10.39
CA ALA A 106 2.43 -15.17 11.05
C ALA A 106 1.47 -16.32 10.66
N VAL A 107 0.17 -16.03 10.54
CA VAL A 107 -0.83 -17.00 10.07
C VAL A 107 -0.58 -17.39 8.62
N THR A 108 -0.38 -16.41 7.73
CA THR A 108 -0.09 -16.65 6.31
C THR A 108 1.20 -17.46 6.13
N ALA A 109 2.26 -17.16 6.87
CA ALA A 109 3.51 -17.93 6.84
C ALA A 109 3.29 -19.39 7.29
N GLN A 110 2.47 -19.62 8.31
CA GLN A 110 2.11 -20.97 8.76
C GLN A 110 1.30 -21.74 7.71
N GLU A 111 0.40 -21.04 7.01
CA GLU A 111 -0.38 -21.60 5.91
C GLU A 111 0.52 -21.95 4.71
N MET A 112 1.48 -21.08 4.37
CA MET A 112 2.48 -21.34 3.33
C MET A 112 3.30 -22.59 3.64
N MET A 113 3.74 -22.78 4.90
CA MET A 113 4.46 -24.00 5.29
C MET A 113 3.62 -25.26 5.02
N THR A 114 2.33 -25.21 5.33
CA THR A 114 1.41 -26.34 5.11
C THR A 114 1.19 -26.60 3.62
N LYS A 115 0.84 -25.54 2.86
CA LYS A 115 0.53 -25.64 1.43
C LYS A 115 1.74 -25.89 0.54
N SER A 116 2.95 -25.60 1.02
CA SER A 116 4.17 -25.90 0.26
C SER A 116 4.33 -27.38 -0.09
N VAL A 117 3.72 -28.27 0.68
CA VAL A 117 3.72 -29.71 0.45
C VAL A 117 2.41 -30.20 -0.17
N THR A 118 1.28 -29.59 0.16
CA THR A 118 -0.04 -30.09 -0.26
C THR A 118 -0.60 -29.42 -1.51
N ASN A 119 -0.38 -28.11 -1.68
CA ASN A 119 -0.97 -27.26 -2.73
C ASN A 119 -0.03 -26.10 -3.14
N PRO A 120 1.10 -26.38 -3.81
CA PRO A 120 2.09 -25.37 -4.15
C PRO A 120 1.55 -24.24 -5.04
N GLU A 121 0.53 -24.50 -5.85
CA GLU A 121 -0.15 -23.52 -6.70
C GLU A 121 -0.77 -22.34 -5.92
N GLU A 122 -1.12 -22.54 -4.66
CA GLU A 122 -1.70 -21.49 -3.81
C GLU A 122 -0.64 -20.58 -3.16
N LEU A 123 0.64 -20.95 -3.22
CA LEU A 123 1.72 -20.19 -2.61
C LEU A 123 1.88 -18.79 -3.22
N GLY A 124 1.57 -18.63 -4.51
CA GLY A 124 1.62 -17.31 -5.17
C GLY A 124 0.65 -16.32 -4.51
N GLY A 125 -0.60 -16.75 -4.30
CA GLY A 125 -1.61 -15.94 -3.61
C GLY A 125 -1.24 -15.63 -2.17
N LEU A 126 -0.72 -16.62 -1.43
CA LEU A 126 -0.27 -16.43 -0.05
C LEU A 126 0.94 -15.48 0.06
N ALA A 127 1.90 -15.58 -0.88
CA ALA A 127 3.02 -14.64 -0.96
C ALA A 127 2.54 -13.21 -1.25
N SER A 128 1.49 -13.05 -2.06
CA SER A 128 0.89 -11.75 -2.38
C SER A 128 0.24 -11.13 -1.16
N GLN A 129 -0.55 -11.93 -0.44
CA GLN A 129 -1.15 -11.52 0.82
C GLN A 129 -0.08 -11.11 1.84
N MET A 130 0.96 -11.93 2.02
CA MET A 130 2.05 -11.64 2.96
C MET A 130 2.80 -10.35 2.61
N THR A 131 3.03 -10.10 1.31
CA THR A 131 3.69 -8.88 0.81
C THR A 131 2.85 -7.63 1.09
N SER A 132 1.54 -7.70 0.84
CA SER A 132 0.60 -6.61 1.14
C SER A 132 0.53 -6.32 2.64
N ASP A 133 0.38 -7.36 3.47
CA ASP A 133 0.34 -7.22 4.92
C ASP A 133 1.65 -6.65 5.47
N TYR A 134 2.80 -7.01 4.89
CA TYR A 134 4.10 -6.45 5.26
C TYR A 134 4.21 -4.97 4.92
N GLY A 135 3.74 -4.54 3.74
CA GLY A 135 3.70 -3.13 3.36
C GLY A 135 2.84 -2.30 4.33
N HIS A 136 1.68 -2.84 4.73
CA HIS A 136 0.85 -2.22 5.77
C HIS A 136 1.54 -2.19 7.13
N LEU A 137 2.16 -3.29 7.55
CA LEU A 137 2.91 -3.37 8.81
C LEU A 137 4.01 -2.31 8.87
N ALA A 138 4.80 -2.18 7.81
CA ALA A 138 5.89 -1.22 7.72
C ALA A 138 5.38 0.22 7.87
N LEU A 139 4.35 0.60 7.10
CA LEU A 139 3.75 1.93 7.21
C LEU A 139 3.25 2.21 8.64
N GLN A 140 2.51 1.27 9.23
CA GLN A 140 1.93 1.44 10.56
C GLN A 140 3.00 1.44 11.66
N GLY A 141 4.08 0.68 11.48
CA GLY A 141 5.26 0.71 12.33
C GLY A 141 5.93 2.08 12.34
N GLN A 142 6.06 2.70 11.16
CA GLN A 142 6.58 4.06 11.02
C GLN A 142 5.69 5.08 11.77
N MET A 143 4.36 4.99 11.63
CA MET A 143 3.41 5.86 12.33
C MET A 143 3.42 5.65 13.86
N ALA A 144 3.55 4.39 14.31
CA ALA A 144 3.69 4.06 15.72
C ALA A 144 5.00 4.63 16.28
N ALA A 145 6.12 4.47 15.57
CA ALA A 145 7.40 5.05 15.97
C ALA A 145 7.33 6.59 16.05
N ALA A 146 6.66 7.24 15.10
CA ALA A 146 6.47 8.70 15.08
C ALA A 146 5.71 9.26 16.29
N THR A 147 4.83 8.44 16.88
CA THR A 147 3.90 8.83 17.95
C THR A 147 4.29 8.24 19.31
N ALA A 148 5.34 7.43 19.36
CA ALA A 148 5.83 6.79 20.57
C ALA A 148 6.59 7.77 21.45
N GLU A 149 6.16 7.89 22.70
CA GLU A 149 6.93 8.50 23.78
C GLU A 149 7.15 7.44 24.87
N PRO A 150 8.41 7.19 25.31
CA PRO A 150 9.67 7.85 24.97
C PRO A 150 10.35 7.36 23.67
N GLU A 151 11.31 8.12 23.13
CA GLU A 151 12.09 7.81 21.89
C GLU A 151 12.72 6.40 21.87
N GLU A 152 13.02 5.83 23.03
CA GLU A 152 13.57 4.48 23.15
C GLU A 152 12.60 3.40 22.64
N VAL A 153 11.29 3.61 22.83
CA VAL A 153 10.22 2.77 22.30
C VAL A 153 10.12 2.95 20.79
N SER A 154 10.27 4.18 20.30
CA SER A 154 10.30 4.50 18.86
C SER A 154 11.41 3.74 18.12
N ARG A 155 12.64 3.73 18.66
CA ARG A 155 13.76 2.99 18.06
C ARG A 155 13.56 1.47 18.11
N HIS A 156 12.98 0.93 19.18
CA HIS A 156 12.70 -0.50 19.26
C HIS A 156 11.61 -0.97 18.28
N LEU A 157 10.68 -0.10 17.89
CA LEU A 157 9.62 -0.42 16.93
C LEU A 157 10.10 -0.49 15.48
N LEU A 158 11.28 0.06 15.17
CA LEU A 158 11.87 0.04 13.82
C LEU A 158 12.89 -1.10 13.62
N LEU A 159 13.21 -1.88 14.67
CA LEU A 159 14.22 -2.94 14.64
C LEU A 159 13.69 -4.33 14.19
N PHE A 160 12.72 -4.38 13.28
CA PHE A 160 12.24 -5.66 12.73
C PHE A 160 13.26 -6.34 11.82
#